data_AF-D9WP66-F1
#
_entry.id   AF-D9WP66-F1
#
_cell.length_a   1.000
_cell.length_b   1.000
_cell.length_c   1.000
_cell.angle_alpha   90.00
_cell.angle_beta   90.00
_cell.angle_gamma   90.00
#
_symmetry.space_group_name_H-M   'P 1'
#
loop_
_entity.id
_entity.type
_entity.pdbx_description
1 polymer ?
#
loop_
_entity_poly.entity_id
_entity_poly.type
_entity_poly.pdbx_seq_one_letter_code
_entity_poly.pdbx_strand_id
1 'polypeptide(L)'
;MIIDVHCHAWPDALAERALGGRVPQLERHGDGKISSLHRVLARSGVDKGVLLGIADTARHVDAVNRFVAARRGPDLLPFGTVHPDLPLEDNLASLRRHGITGVKLHSLFQGFAYDDPRVWDLLEAFGSRIAVIAHVGAGGDRLSNERATPAMVRAIVRRFPDLRLIACHFGGYHRLEEAEEQLLGENVFLETSWPPTMARLAPERYARSSADTARTAWSFGLRLDDGRPGGGDRGDPGPSACPTRPRRASSATTPPASWASPRPGHQPSSPARPTGGPPRKARAD
;
A
#
# COMPACT_ATOMS: atom_id res chain seq x y z
N MET A 1 -1.97 20.48 1.71
CA MET A 1 -2.71 19.26 2.07
C MET A 1 -1.86 18.04 1.75
N ILE A 2 -1.55 17.22 2.75
CA ILE A 2 -0.80 15.97 2.70
C ILE A 2 -1.74 14.85 3.14
N ILE A 3 -1.86 13.80 2.34
CA ILE A 3 -2.67 12.61 2.65
C ILE A 3 -1.74 11.41 2.73
N ASP A 4 -1.69 10.76 3.89
CA ASP A 4 -1.09 9.44 4.03
C ASP A 4 -2.12 8.39 3.61
N VAL A 5 -1.81 7.64 2.54
CA VAL A 5 -2.74 6.66 1.95
C VAL A 5 -2.59 5.25 2.53
N HIS A 6 -1.67 5.04 3.49
CA HIS A 6 -1.33 3.71 3.98
C HIS A 6 -1.29 3.65 5.51
N CYS A 7 -2.40 3.97 6.17
CA CYS A 7 -2.50 3.89 7.63
C CYS A 7 -3.18 2.58 8.08
N HIS A 8 -2.54 1.87 9.01
CA HIS A 8 -3.15 0.76 9.74
C HIS A 8 -3.29 1.11 11.22
N ALA A 9 -4.49 0.93 11.76
CA ALA A 9 -4.76 1.03 13.18
C ALA A 9 -5.86 0.05 13.58
N TRP A 10 -5.76 -0.48 14.80
CA TRP A 10 -6.67 -1.48 15.35
C TRP A 10 -7.46 -0.90 16.52
N PRO A 11 -8.59 -1.53 16.91
CA PRO A 11 -9.15 -1.29 18.24
C PRO A 11 -8.05 -1.42 19.29
N ASP A 12 -8.02 -0.49 20.26
CA ASP A 12 -6.93 -0.40 21.24
C ASP A 12 -6.66 -1.72 21.97
N ALA A 13 -7.72 -2.46 22.31
CA ALA A 13 -7.62 -3.77 22.96
C ALA A 13 -7.00 -4.87 22.09
N LEU A 14 -6.96 -4.67 20.76
CA LEU A 14 -6.42 -5.62 19.79
C LEU A 14 -5.04 -5.20 19.25
N ALA A 15 -4.67 -3.93 19.39
CA ALA A 15 -3.48 -3.36 18.75
C ALA A 15 -2.18 -4.09 19.15
N GLU A 16 -1.98 -4.37 20.44
CA GLU A 16 -0.78 -5.07 20.91
C GLU A 16 -0.66 -6.48 20.35
N ARG A 17 -1.77 -7.20 20.25
CA ARG A 17 -1.80 -8.54 19.65
C ARG A 17 -1.58 -8.49 18.14
N ALA A 18 -2.22 -7.53 17.46
CA ALA A 18 -2.05 -7.33 16.01
C ALA A 18 -0.60 -7.00 15.64
N LEU A 19 0.08 -6.22 16.49
CA LEU A 19 1.49 -5.86 16.35
C LEU A 19 2.45 -6.92 16.94
N GLY A 20 1.93 -7.93 17.64
CA GLY A 20 2.72 -8.92 18.38
C GLY A 20 3.48 -9.89 17.49
N GLY A 21 3.16 -9.94 16.19
CA GLY A 21 3.99 -10.59 15.18
C GLY A 21 5.31 -9.85 15.03
N ARG A 22 6.28 -10.15 15.91
CA ARG A 22 7.62 -9.57 15.83
C ARG A 22 8.21 -9.89 14.47
N VAL A 23 8.47 -8.87 13.66
CA VAL A 23 9.41 -8.95 12.55
C VAL A 23 10.73 -8.43 13.14
N PRO A 24 11.68 -9.31 13.53
CA PRO A 24 12.88 -8.91 14.27
C PRO A 24 13.71 -7.80 13.60
N GLN A 25 13.51 -7.61 12.29
CA GLN A 25 14.22 -6.66 11.45
C GLN A 25 13.52 -5.29 11.34
N LEU A 26 12.33 -5.09 11.93
CA LEU A 26 11.59 -3.82 11.89
C LEU A 26 11.49 -3.23 13.29
N GLU A 27 12.12 -2.08 13.52
CA GLU A 27 11.87 -1.29 14.72
C GLU A 27 10.46 -0.69 14.64
N ARG A 28 9.69 -0.82 15.73
CA ARG A 28 8.30 -0.39 15.78
C ARG A 28 8.23 1.05 16.31
N HIS A 29 7.80 1.98 15.47
CA HIS A 29 7.70 3.41 15.83
C HIS A 29 6.26 3.89 16.17
N GLY A 30 5.32 2.96 16.43
CA GLY A 30 3.92 3.28 16.80
C GLY A 30 3.26 2.21 17.67
N ASP A 31 2.14 2.55 18.31
CA ASP A 31 1.38 1.65 19.18
C ASP A 31 0.23 0.90 18.47
N GLY A 32 -0.04 1.24 17.20
CA GLY A 32 -1.08 0.64 16.37
C GLY A 32 -2.52 0.94 16.83
N LYS A 33 -2.71 1.84 17.78
CA LYS A 33 -4.02 2.11 18.40
C LYS A 33 -4.77 3.15 17.59
N ILE A 34 -6.07 2.93 17.40
CA ILE A 34 -6.92 3.92 16.74
C ILE A 34 -7.02 5.22 17.55
N SER A 35 -6.96 5.14 18.88
CA SER A 35 -6.97 6.31 19.76
C SER A 35 -5.75 7.23 19.61
N SER A 36 -4.60 6.70 19.15
CA SER A 36 -3.37 7.47 19.00
C SER A 36 -3.18 8.05 17.59
N LEU A 37 -3.84 7.47 16.58
CA LEU A 37 -3.61 7.75 15.15
C LEU A 37 -3.78 9.24 14.81
N HIS A 38 -4.85 9.88 15.26
CA HIS A 38 -5.14 11.31 15.01
C HIS A 38 -3.96 12.21 15.44
N ARG A 39 -3.38 11.93 16.62
CA ARG A 39 -2.23 12.67 17.15
C ARG A 39 -0.95 12.37 16.36
N VAL A 40 -0.80 11.16 15.83
CA VAL A 40 0.33 10.79 14.97
C VAL A 40 0.26 11.56 13.66
N LEU A 41 -0.91 11.62 13.00
CA LEU A 41 -1.09 12.38 11.77
C LEU A 41 -0.76 13.87 11.99
N ALA A 42 -1.35 14.49 13.03
CA ALA A 42 -1.14 15.90 13.35
C ALA A 42 0.34 16.22 13.64
N ARG A 43 1.03 15.40 14.43
CA ARG A 43 2.46 15.60 14.76
C ARG A 43 3.39 15.40 13.56
N SER A 44 2.97 14.60 12.59
CA SER A 44 3.73 14.36 11.36
C SER A 44 3.43 15.38 10.25
N GLY A 45 2.56 16.36 10.51
CA GLY A 45 2.14 17.33 9.49
C GLY A 45 1.28 16.73 8.38
N VAL A 46 0.61 15.61 8.65
CA VAL A 46 -0.31 14.94 7.71
C VAL A 46 -1.74 15.43 7.98
N ASP A 47 -2.40 15.95 6.95
CA ASP A 47 -3.75 16.50 7.06
C ASP A 47 -4.83 15.40 7.12
N LYS A 48 -4.63 14.28 6.40
CA LYS A 48 -5.55 13.14 6.38
C LYS A 48 -4.82 11.80 6.29
N GLY A 49 -5.35 10.77 6.93
CA GLY A 49 -4.94 9.38 6.79
C GLY A 49 -6.03 8.53 6.15
N VAL A 50 -5.65 7.63 5.24
CA VAL A 50 -6.53 6.57 4.76
C VAL A 50 -6.41 5.39 5.71
N LEU A 51 -7.48 5.13 6.48
CA LEU A 51 -7.54 4.03 7.43
C LEU A 51 -7.92 2.73 6.70
N LEU A 52 -6.96 1.83 6.59
CA LEU A 52 -7.08 0.57 5.85
C LEU A 52 -7.58 -0.58 6.75
N GLY A 53 -8.79 -1.05 6.50
CA GLY A 53 -9.33 -2.27 7.11
C GLY A 53 -8.85 -3.53 6.40
N ILE A 54 -8.49 -4.56 7.15
CA ILE A 54 -8.16 -5.89 6.61
C ILE A 54 -8.92 -6.94 7.42
N ALA A 55 -9.81 -7.69 6.75
CA ALA A 55 -10.38 -8.92 7.29
C ALA A 55 -9.61 -10.11 6.72
N ASP A 56 -8.98 -10.87 7.61
CA ASP A 56 -8.26 -12.11 7.31
C ASP A 56 -9.20 -13.24 6.81
N THR A 57 -10.48 -13.16 7.16
CA THR A 57 -11.49 -14.16 6.82
C THR A 57 -12.83 -13.50 6.46
N ALA A 58 -13.61 -14.17 5.61
CA ALA A 58 -14.93 -13.72 5.15
C ALA A 58 -15.87 -13.28 6.28
N ARG A 59 -15.90 -14.03 7.39
CA ARG A 59 -16.77 -13.74 8.54
C ARG A 59 -16.52 -12.38 9.21
N HIS A 60 -15.32 -11.81 9.03
CA HIS A 60 -14.94 -10.54 9.67
C HIS A 60 -15.19 -9.32 8.77
N VAL A 61 -15.56 -9.49 7.49
CA VAL A 61 -15.70 -8.40 6.51
C VAL A 61 -16.64 -7.29 7.01
N ASP A 62 -17.85 -7.64 7.46
CA ASP A 62 -18.80 -6.63 7.96
C ASP A 62 -18.28 -5.89 9.21
N ALA A 63 -17.71 -6.63 10.16
CA ALA A 63 -17.21 -6.04 11.39
C ALA A 63 -16.04 -5.08 11.15
N VAL A 64 -15.13 -5.43 10.24
CA VAL A 64 -14.01 -4.58 9.84
C VAL A 64 -14.50 -3.34 9.07
N ASN A 65 -15.44 -3.50 8.14
CA ASN A 65 -16.02 -2.38 7.41
C ASN A 65 -16.76 -1.40 8.33
N ARG A 66 -17.56 -1.92 9.28
CA ARG A 66 -18.18 -1.13 10.34
C ARG A 66 -17.15 -0.38 11.17
N PHE A 67 -16.06 -1.05 11.56
CA PHE A 67 -15.01 -0.46 12.37
C PHE A 67 -14.40 0.77 11.69
N VAL A 68 -13.91 0.63 10.45
CA VAL A 68 -13.25 1.74 9.74
C VAL A 68 -14.25 2.84 9.41
N ALA A 69 -15.46 2.50 8.96
CA ALA A 69 -16.48 3.49 8.62
C ALA A 69 -16.87 4.38 9.80
N ALA A 70 -16.97 3.81 11.01
CA ALA A 70 -17.26 4.56 12.23
C ALA A 70 -16.16 5.56 12.64
N ARG A 71 -14.98 5.52 12.00
CA ARG A 71 -13.87 6.49 12.22
C ARG A 71 -13.76 7.52 11.11
N ARG A 72 -14.68 7.52 10.15
CA ARG A 72 -14.75 8.59 9.15
C ARG A 72 -14.83 9.94 9.86
N GLY A 73 -13.98 10.86 9.44
CA GLY A 73 -13.86 12.16 10.09
C GLY A 73 -13.10 13.18 9.25
N PRO A 74 -12.79 14.36 9.83
CA PRO A 74 -12.06 15.40 9.13
C PRO A 74 -10.64 14.96 8.73
N ASP A 75 -10.02 14.04 9.45
CA ASP A 75 -8.65 13.59 9.24
C ASP A 75 -8.53 12.11 8.86
N LEU A 76 -9.63 11.34 8.84
CA LEU A 76 -9.62 9.92 8.48
C LEU A 76 -10.60 9.58 7.35
N LEU A 77 -10.06 8.92 6.33
CA LEU A 77 -10.78 8.39 5.17
C LEU A 77 -10.86 6.86 5.28
N PRO A 78 -12.03 6.25 5.43
CA PRO A 78 -12.13 4.81 5.63
C PRO A 78 -12.00 4.06 4.31
N PHE A 79 -11.09 3.10 4.27
CA PHE A 79 -11.02 2.07 3.25
C PHE A 79 -11.34 0.73 3.90
N GLY A 80 -12.39 0.09 3.39
CA GLY A 80 -12.87 -1.20 3.89
C GLY A 80 -12.06 -2.37 3.35
N THR A 81 -12.69 -3.53 3.42
CA THR A 81 -12.15 -4.81 3.01
C THR A 81 -13.25 -5.64 2.35
N VAL A 82 -12.82 -6.61 1.55
CA VAL A 82 -13.65 -7.65 0.93
C VAL A 82 -12.93 -8.98 1.03
N HIS A 83 -13.64 -10.08 0.82
CA HIS A 83 -13.05 -11.42 0.80
C HIS A 83 -13.75 -12.30 -0.25
N PRO A 84 -13.02 -13.03 -1.11
CA PRO A 84 -13.62 -13.87 -2.16
C PRO A 84 -14.37 -15.10 -1.64
N ASP A 85 -14.12 -15.51 -0.39
CA ASP A 85 -14.92 -16.55 0.29
C ASP A 85 -16.26 -16.03 0.84
N LEU A 86 -16.50 -14.72 0.80
CA LEU A 86 -17.82 -14.15 1.05
C LEU A 86 -18.53 -13.97 -0.30
N PRO A 87 -19.83 -14.30 -0.45
CA PRO A 87 -20.54 -14.07 -1.71
C PRO A 87 -20.38 -12.64 -2.22
N LEU A 88 -20.29 -12.47 -3.54
CA LEU A 88 -20.09 -11.16 -4.17
C LEU A 88 -21.10 -10.13 -3.67
N GLU A 89 -22.39 -10.48 -3.64
CA GLU A 89 -23.44 -9.58 -3.20
C GLU A 89 -23.32 -9.20 -1.72
N ASP A 90 -22.84 -10.11 -0.87
CA ASP A 90 -22.66 -9.83 0.55
C ASP A 90 -21.45 -8.90 0.80
N ASN A 91 -20.38 -9.04 0.01
CA ASN A 91 -19.28 -8.07 0.00
C ASN A 91 -19.82 -6.68 -0.37
N LEU A 92 -20.52 -6.57 -1.50
CA LEU A 92 -21.04 -5.28 -1.99
C LEU A 92 -22.07 -4.68 -1.02
N ALA A 93 -22.95 -5.50 -0.43
CA ALA A 93 -23.90 -5.08 0.58
C ALA A 93 -23.21 -4.52 1.83
N SER A 94 -22.10 -5.14 2.27
CA SER A 94 -21.28 -4.62 3.36
C SER A 94 -20.66 -3.26 3.04
N LEU A 95 -20.06 -3.11 1.85
CA LEU A 95 -19.49 -1.83 1.43
C LEU A 95 -20.56 -0.72 1.37
N ARG A 96 -21.72 -1.02 0.76
CA ARG A 96 -22.86 -0.08 0.66
C ARG A 96 -23.39 0.33 2.03
N ARG A 97 -23.64 -0.65 2.93
CA ARG A 97 -24.15 -0.42 4.29
C ARG A 97 -23.28 0.54 5.09
N HIS A 98 -21.97 0.49 4.90
CA HIS A 98 -20.99 1.31 5.63
C HIS A 98 -20.47 2.52 4.83
N GLY A 99 -21.04 2.79 3.65
CA GLY A 99 -20.65 3.91 2.79
C GLY A 99 -19.19 3.86 2.33
N ILE A 100 -18.63 2.67 2.15
CA ILE A 100 -17.23 2.47 1.76
C ILE A 100 -17.07 2.61 0.24
N THR A 101 -16.15 3.49 -0.18
CA THR A 101 -15.83 3.76 -1.59
C THR A 101 -14.37 3.43 -1.94
N GLY A 102 -13.67 2.73 -1.04
CA GLY A 102 -12.31 2.27 -1.23
C GLY A 102 -12.05 1.01 -0.41
N VAL A 103 -11.27 0.06 -0.94
CA VAL A 103 -10.97 -1.21 -0.27
C VAL A 103 -9.48 -1.51 -0.28
N LYS A 104 -8.99 -2.11 0.81
CA LYS A 104 -7.65 -2.70 0.88
C LYS A 104 -7.73 -4.18 0.52
N LEU A 105 -6.87 -4.61 -0.39
CA LEU A 105 -6.55 -6.01 -0.63
C LEU A 105 -5.16 -6.30 -0.07
N HIS A 106 -5.06 -7.34 0.75
CA HIS A 106 -3.79 -7.85 1.24
C HIS A 106 -3.77 -9.36 1.05
N SER A 107 -3.60 -9.79 -0.20
CA SER A 107 -3.69 -11.18 -0.64
C SER A 107 -2.89 -12.17 0.24
N LEU A 108 -1.70 -11.80 0.73
CA LEU A 108 -0.91 -12.63 1.64
C LEU A 108 -1.59 -12.90 2.99
N PHE A 109 -2.29 -11.90 3.55
CA PHE A 109 -2.98 -12.01 4.85
C PHE A 109 -4.38 -12.61 4.70
N GLN A 110 -5.02 -12.38 3.55
CA GLN A 110 -6.38 -12.84 3.27
C GLN A 110 -6.42 -14.20 2.55
N GLY A 111 -5.27 -14.72 2.11
CA GLY A 111 -5.16 -16.09 1.63
C GLY A 111 -5.63 -16.37 0.20
N PHE A 112 -5.84 -15.35 -0.64
CA PHE A 112 -6.27 -15.52 -2.05
C PHE A 112 -5.23 -14.95 -3.01
N ALA A 113 -5.22 -15.41 -4.27
CA ALA A 113 -4.37 -14.87 -5.32
C ALA A 113 -5.11 -13.79 -6.14
N TYR A 114 -4.38 -12.84 -6.71
CA TYR A 114 -4.95 -11.77 -7.53
C TYR A 114 -5.45 -12.24 -8.90
N ASP A 115 -5.11 -13.44 -9.34
CA ASP A 115 -5.66 -14.11 -10.51
C ASP A 115 -6.82 -15.08 -10.18
N ASP A 116 -7.28 -15.12 -8.92
CA ASP A 116 -8.50 -15.85 -8.55
C ASP A 116 -9.71 -15.21 -9.26
N PRO A 117 -10.51 -15.95 -10.04
CA PRO A 117 -11.68 -15.42 -10.73
C PRO A 117 -12.67 -14.70 -9.80
N ARG A 118 -12.80 -15.15 -8.55
CA ARG A 118 -13.69 -14.52 -7.56
C ARG A 118 -13.20 -13.14 -7.13
N VAL A 119 -11.88 -12.92 -7.17
CA VAL A 119 -11.30 -11.59 -6.98
C VAL A 119 -11.62 -10.73 -8.19
N TRP A 120 -11.55 -11.28 -9.40
CA TRP A 120 -11.88 -10.55 -10.62
C TRP A 120 -13.35 -10.14 -10.68
N ASP A 121 -14.27 -11.00 -10.23
CA ASP A 121 -15.70 -10.67 -10.11
C ASP A 121 -15.92 -9.47 -9.17
N LEU A 122 -15.19 -9.41 -8.04
CA LEU A 122 -15.21 -8.26 -7.13
C LEU A 122 -14.69 -6.99 -7.83
N LEU A 123 -13.55 -7.08 -8.50
CA LEU A 123 -12.93 -5.94 -9.19
C LEU A 123 -13.78 -5.41 -10.34
N GLU A 124 -14.45 -6.29 -11.08
CA GLU A 124 -15.40 -5.91 -12.14
C GLU A 124 -16.61 -5.18 -11.55
N ALA A 125 -17.18 -5.69 -10.45
CA ALA A 125 -18.32 -5.08 -9.77
C ALA A 125 -18.01 -3.69 -9.18
N PHE A 126 -16.76 -3.45 -8.78
CA PHE A 126 -16.28 -2.16 -8.32
C PHE A 126 -16.32 -1.10 -9.42
N GLY A 127 -15.89 -1.47 -10.63
CA GLY A 127 -15.70 -0.56 -11.76
C GLY A 127 -14.93 0.70 -11.33
N SER A 128 -15.41 1.87 -11.78
CA SER A 128 -14.82 3.15 -11.38
C SER A 128 -15.26 3.64 -9.99
N ARG A 129 -16.25 3.01 -9.33
CA ARG A 129 -16.90 3.55 -8.12
C ARG A 129 -16.13 3.26 -6.83
N ILE A 130 -15.44 2.12 -6.76
CA ILE A 130 -14.68 1.70 -5.57
C ILE A 130 -13.19 1.68 -5.94
N ALA A 131 -12.37 2.45 -5.21
CA ALA A 131 -10.92 2.42 -5.37
C ALA A 131 -10.32 1.20 -4.67
N VAL A 132 -9.23 0.66 -5.21
CA VAL A 132 -8.52 -0.48 -4.64
C VAL A 132 -7.11 -0.05 -4.29
N ILE A 133 -6.68 -0.33 -3.07
CA ILE A 133 -5.28 -0.29 -2.67
C ILE A 133 -4.82 -1.70 -2.34
N ALA A 134 -3.76 -2.16 -2.98
CA ALA A 134 -3.36 -3.55 -2.99
C ALA A 134 -1.92 -3.69 -2.50
N HIS A 135 -1.68 -4.59 -1.55
CA HIS A 135 -0.31 -5.04 -1.28
C HIS A 135 0.22 -5.81 -2.50
N VAL A 136 1.48 -5.58 -2.88
CA VAL A 136 2.12 -6.24 -4.02
C VAL A 136 3.53 -6.65 -3.63
N GLY A 137 3.91 -7.86 -4.00
CA GLY A 137 5.23 -8.44 -3.73
C GLY A 137 5.27 -9.32 -2.49
N ALA A 138 6.45 -9.37 -1.89
CA ALA A 138 6.76 -10.32 -0.82
C ALA A 138 6.29 -9.87 0.56
N GLY A 139 6.23 -10.79 1.50
CA GLY A 139 5.84 -10.50 2.89
C GLY A 139 5.51 -11.73 3.72
N GLY A 140 5.38 -12.89 3.06
CA GLY A 140 5.17 -14.20 3.67
C GLY A 140 6.17 -15.23 3.14
N ASP A 141 5.76 -16.50 3.19
CA ASP A 141 6.53 -17.60 2.60
C ASP A 141 6.54 -17.54 1.06
N ARG A 142 7.36 -18.40 0.45
CA ARG A 142 7.52 -18.47 -1.02
C ARG A 142 6.18 -18.64 -1.74
N LEU A 143 5.27 -19.46 -1.23
CA LEU A 143 3.98 -19.72 -1.88
C LEU A 143 3.06 -18.49 -1.77
N SER A 144 3.03 -17.86 -0.61
CA SER A 144 2.22 -16.68 -0.33
C SER A 144 2.67 -15.48 -1.17
N ASN A 145 3.97 -15.34 -1.41
CA ASN A 145 4.54 -14.24 -2.21
C ASN A 145 4.17 -14.30 -3.70
N GLU A 146 3.69 -15.45 -4.20
CA GLU A 146 3.21 -15.58 -5.59
C GLU A 146 1.73 -15.19 -5.75
N ARG A 147 1.02 -14.88 -4.66
CA ARG A 147 -0.40 -14.52 -4.72
C ARG A 147 -0.67 -13.07 -5.13
N ALA A 148 0.35 -12.22 -5.12
CA ALA A 148 0.23 -10.77 -5.32
C ALA A 148 1.41 -10.20 -6.12
N THR A 149 1.68 -10.74 -7.31
CA THR A 149 2.85 -10.33 -8.11
C THR A 149 2.59 -9.03 -8.90
N PRO A 150 3.63 -8.26 -9.27
CA PRO A 150 3.48 -7.14 -10.19
C PRO A 150 2.83 -7.54 -11.53
N ALA A 151 3.16 -8.71 -12.08
CA ALA A 151 2.54 -9.22 -13.30
C ALA A 151 1.01 -9.42 -13.16
N MET A 152 0.53 -9.92 -12.00
CA MET A 152 -0.91 -10.04 -11.73
C MET A 152 -1.60 -8.67 -11.66
N VAL A 153 -0.95 -7.67 -11.06
CA VAL A 153 -1.48 -6.30 -11.02
C VAL A 153 -1.60 -5.71 -12.42
N ARG A 154 -0.60 -5.91 -13.27
CA ARG A 154 -0.65 -5.51 -14.69
C ARG A 154 -1.84 -6.17 -15.41
N ALA A 155 -2.06 -7.48 -15.18
CA ALA A 155 -3.19 -8.18 -15.76
C ALA A 155 -4.54 -7.58 -15.33
N ILE A 156 -4.70 -7.28 -14.03
CA ILE A 156 -5.89 -6.60 -13.48
C ILE A 156 -6.11 -5.26 -14.17
N VAL A 157 -5.09 -4.40 -14.22
CA VAL A 157 -5.21 -3.03 -14.77
C VAL A 157 -5.59 -3.05 -16.25
N ARG A 158 -5.08 -4.03 -17.02
CA ARG A 158 -5.42 -4.21 -18.43
C ARG A 158 -6.81 -4.81 -18.64
N ARG A 159 -7.26 -5.70 -17.75
CA ARG A 159 -8.58 -6.33 -17.80
C ARG A 159 -9.70 -5.39 -17.36
N PHE A 160 -9.41 -4.49 -16.42
CA PHE A 160 -10.36 -3.55 -15.81
C PHE A 160 -9.84 -2.11 -15.92
N PRO A 161 -9.87 -1.50 -17.13
CA PRO A 161 -9.25 -0.20 -17.37
C PRO A 161 -9.86 0.97 -16.57
N ASP A 162 -11.12 0.84 -16.14
CA ASP A 162 -11.82 1.85 -15.35
C ASP A 162 -11.56 1.72 -13.83
N LEU A 163 -10.90 0.63 -13.40
CA LEU A 163 -10.59 0.39 -12.00
C LEU A 163 -9.51 1.38 -11.53
N ARG A 164 -9.77 2.03 -10.40
CA ARG A 164 -8.78 2.90 -9.75
C ARG A 164 -7.96 2.07 -8.78
N LEU A 165 -6.79 1.62 -9.23
CA LEU A 165 -5.90 0.74 -8.47
C LEU A 165 -4.63 1.44 -8.01
N ILE A 166 -4.29 1.26 -6.73
CA ILE A 166 -3.08 1.72 -6.06
C ILE A 166 -2.27 0.48 -5.67
N ALA A 167 -1.07 0.34 -6.21
CA ALA A 167 -0.14 -0.75 -5.92
C ALA A 167 0.88 -0.30 -4.86
N CYS A 168 0.82 -0.90 -3.68
CA CYS A 168 1.70 -0.56 -2.56
C CYS A 168 3.17 -0.93 -2.82
N HIS A 169 4.06 -0.22 -2.13
CA HIS A 169 5.50 -0.49 -2.09
C HIS A 169 6.17 -0.45 -3.46
N PHE A 170 5.96 0.65 -4.19
CA PHE A 170 6.38 0.85 -5.57
C PHE A 170 5.81 -0.21 -6.53
N GLY A 171 4.71 -0.86 -6.13
CA GLY A 171 4.09 -1.93 -6.88
C GLY A 171 4.83 -3.27 -6.83
N GLY A 172 5.80 -3.44 -5.92
CA GLY A 172 6.49 -4.72 -5.73
C GLY A 172 7.46 -4.72 -4.56
N TYR A 173 6.96 -4.99 -3.36
CA TYR A 173 7.80 -5.14 -2.17
C TYR A 173 8.79 -6.31 -2.37
N HIS A 174 10.09 -6.03 -2.25
CA HIS A 174 11.22 -6.90 -2.63
C HIS A 174 11.15 -7.51 -4.05
N ARG A 175 10.40 -6.91 -4.97
CA ARG A 175 10.26 -7.32 -6.39
C ARG A 175 10.29 -6.11 -7.34
N LEU A 176 11.17 -5.15 -7.06
CA LEU A 176 11.18 -3.86 -7.76
C LEU A 176 11.53 -3.95 -9.23
N GLU A 177 12.44 -4.84 -9.61
CA GLU A 177 12.81 -5.02 -11.03
C GLU A 177 11.62 -5.47 -11.86
N GLU A 178 10.84 -6.42 -11.34
CA GLU A 178 9.60 -6.86 -11.96
C GLU A 178 8.52 -5.77 -11.90
N ALA A 179 8.43 -5.00 -10.81
CA ALA A 179 7.50 -3.87 -10.75
C ALA A 179 7.83 -2.80 -11.80
N GLU A 180 9.12 -2.49 -11.99
CA GLU A 180 9.59 -1.59 -13.05
C GLU A 180 9.20 -2.12 -14.44
N GLU A 181 9.44 -3.41 -14.70
CA GLU A 181 9.12 -4.05 -15.99
C GLU A 181 7.61 -4.12 -16.26
N GLN A 182 6.80 -4.45 -15.25
CA GLN A 182 5.39 -4.76 -15.44
C GLN A 182 4.46 -3.56 -15.24
N LEU A 183 4.81 -2.56 -14.43
CA LEU A 183 3.87 -1.53 -13.99
C LEU A 183 4.20 -0.12 -14.48
N LEU A 184 5.43 0.17 -14.90
CA LEU A 184 5.75 1.48 -15.47
C LEU A 184 5.00 1.68 -16.80
N GLY A 185 4.31 2.82 -16.90
CA GLY A 185 3.48 3.15 -18.06
C GLY A 185 2.07 2.54 -18.06
N GLU A 186 1.75 1.66 -17.10
CA GLU A 186 0.39 1.12 -16.95
C GLU A 186 -0.54 2.09 -16.19
N ASN A 187 -1.86 1.90 -16.28
CA ASN A 187 -2.86 2.72 -15.58
C ASN A 187 -2.99 2.34 -14.10
N VAL A 188 -1.92 2.54 -13.33
CA VAL A 188 -1.84 2.21 -11.90
C VAL A 188 -1.15 3.31 -11.12
N PHE A 189 -1.59 3.56 -9.88
CA PHE A 189 -0.88 4.42 -8.95
C PHE A 189 0.13 3.61 -8.16
N LEU A 190 1.39 4.06 -8.12
CA LEU A 190 2.41 3.44 -7.29
C LEU A 190 2.49 4.18 -5.96
N GLU A 191 2.21 3.47 -4.87
CA GLU A 191 2.32 3.98 -3.51
C GLU A 191 3.72 3.64 -2.96
N THR A 192 4.41 4.62 -2.38
CA THR A 192 5.87 4.60 -2.24
C THR A 192 6.37 4.24 -0.82
N SER A 193 5.48 3.91 0.12
CA SER A 193 5.90 3.47 1.46
C SER A 193 6.72 2.18 1.38
N TRP A 194 7.74 2.08 2.21
CA TRP A 194 8.64 0.92 2.23
C TRP A 194 9.09 0.58 3.65
N PRO A 195 8.44 -0.39 4.31
CA PRO A 195 8.84 -0.82 5.64
C PRO A 195 10.12 -1.68 5.62
N PRO A 196 11.07 -1.55 6.58
CA PRO A 196 11.12 -0.54 7.65
C PRO A 196 11.81 0.75 7.22
N THR A 197 12.63 0.70 6.17
CA THR A 197 13.46 1.83 5.74
C THR A 197 13.65 1.81 4.24
N MET A 198 13.52 3.00 3.65
CA MET A 198 13.89 3.29 2.27
C MET A 198 15.39 3.14 2.02
N ALA A 199 16.23 3.01 3.05
CA ALA A 199 17.70 2.94 2.92
C ALA A 199 18.20 1.74 2.08
N ARG A 200 17.37 0.73 1.85
CA ARG A 200 17.69 -0.40 0.96
C ARG A 200 17.36 -0.13 -0.51
N LEU A 201 16.74 1.00 -0.83
CA LEU A 201 16.44 1.42 -2.19
C LEU A 201 17.57 2.29 -2.72
N ALA A 202 18.12 1.95 -3.88
CA ALA A 202 19.06 2.82 -4.58
C ALA A 202 18.37 4.15 -4.92
N PRO A 203 18.94 5.33 -4.56
CA PRO A 203 18.31 6.64 -4.79
C PRO A 203 17.91 6.90 -6.24
N GLU A 204 18.66 6.34 -7.19
CA GLU A 204 18.43 6.46 -8.63
C GLU A 204 17.12 5.80 -9.09
N ARG A 205 16.71 4.70 -8.44
CA ARG A 205 15.47 3.98 -8.76
C ARG A 205 14.22 4.78 -8.35
N TYR A 206 14.30 5.52 -7.24
CA TYR A 206 13.23 6.43 -6.80
C TYR A 206 12.94 7.52 -7.84
N ALA A 207 14.00 8.15 -8.36
CA ALA A 207 13.88 9.24 -9.32
C ALA A 207 13.25 8.78 -10.65
N ARG A 208 13.60 7.57 -11.11
CA ARG A 208 13.04 6.97 -12.33
C ARG A 208 11.55 6.63 -12.19
N SER A 209 11.17 5.93 -11.12
CA SER A 209 9.77 5.58 -10.86
C SER A 209 8.87 6.82 -10.80
N SER A 210 9.36 7.90 -10.18
CA SER A 210 8.62 9.17 -10.06
C SER A 210 8.44 9.91 -11.40
N ALA A 211 9.38 9.74 -12.34
CA ALA A 211 9.40 10.44 -13.62
C ALA A 211 8.59 9.71 -14.71
N ASP A 212 8.63 8.38 -14.74
CA ASP A 212 7.99 7.56 -15.78
C ASP A 212 6.52 7.22 -15.46
N THR A 213 6.12 7.37 -14.19
CA THR A 213 4.71 7.34 -13.82
C THR A 213 4.08 8.70 -14.15
N ALA A 214 3.68 8.90 -15.40
CA ALA A 214 3.07 10.15 -15.92
C ALA A 214 1.72 10.52 -15.25
N ARG A 215 1.30 9.81 -14.20
CA ARG A 215 0.15 10.13 -13.33
C ARG A 215 0.53 10.39 -11.87
N THR A 216 1.75 10.84 -11.59
CA THR A 216 2.07 11.57 -10.34
C THR A 216 1.46 12.98 -10.33
N ALA A 217 0.28 13.14 -10.94
CA ALA A 217 -0.50 14.39 -10.96
C ALA A 217 -1.72 14.18 -10.07
N TRP A 218 -1.55 14.56 -8.81
CA TRP A 218 -2.58 14.62 -7.79
C TRP A 218 -3.70 15.55 -8.26
N SER A 219 -4.73 14.97 -8.86
CA SER A 219 -6.01 15.62 -9.08
C SER A 219 -7.09 14.63 -8.66
N PHE A 220 -7.30 14.54 -7.35
CA PHE A 220 -8.42 13.81 -6.77
C PHE A 220 -9.72 14.56 -7.11
N GLY A 221 -10.27 14.25 -8.28
CA GLY A 221 -11.69 14.44 -8.59
C GLY A 221 -12.52 13.25 -8.11
N LEU A 222 -12.27 12.73 -6.91
CA LEU A 222 -13.30 11.98 -6.20
C LEU A 222 -14.30 13.04 -5.72
N ARG A 223 -15.32 13.35 -6.54
CA ARG A 223 -16.58 13.84 -5.98
C ARG A 223 -17.09 12.72 -5.07
N LEU A 224 -16.68 12.76 -3.82
CA LEU A 224 -17.50 12.21 -2.75
C LEU A 224 -18.73 13.09 -2.77
N ASP A 225 -19.84 12.59 -3.33
CA ASP A 225 -21.13 13.22 -3.14
C ASP A 225 -21.26 13.48 -1.64
N ASP A 226 -21.36 14.74 -1.26
CA ASP A 226 -21.41 15.20 0.13
C ASP A 226 -22.78 14.94 0.77
N GLY A 227 -23.53 13.97 0.23
CA GLY A 227 -24.82 13.52 0.76
C GLY A 227 -25.90 14.60 0.76
N ARG A 228 -25.71 15.73 0.06
CA ARG A 228 -26.75 16.74 -0.08
C ARG A 228 -27.71 16.32 -1.19
N PRO A 229 -29.05 16.34 -0.96
CA PRO A 229 -30.00 16.09 -2.01
C PRO A 229 -29.97 17.25 -3.02
N GLY A 230 -29.25 17.05 -4.12
CA GLY A 230 -29.15 18.02 -5.21
C GLY A 230 -30.28 17.83 -6.21
N GLY A 231 -31.24 18.76 -6.22
CA GLY A 231 -32.28 18.85 -7.23
C GLY A 231 -31.75 19.30 -8.60
N GLY A 232 -32.41 18.80 -9.64
CA GLY A 232 -32.80 19.55 -10.85
C GLY A 232 -31.75 20.31 -11.67
N ASP A 233 -31.39 19.69 -12.79
CA ASP A 233 -31.59 20.19 -14.16
C ASP A 233 -30.56 21.14 -14.86
N ARG A 234 -30.25 20.72 -16.12
CA ARG A 234 -29.72 21.37 -17.37
C ARG A 234 -28.37 22.12 -17.43
N GLY A 235 -27.59 21.77 -18.46
CA GLY A 235 -26.67 22.68 -19.15
C GLY A 235 -25.51 21.99 -19.90
N ASP A 236 -25.46 22.17 -21.23
CA ASP A 236 -24.50 21.68 -22.25
C ASP A 236 -22.98 21.83 -21.94
N PRO A 237 -22.08 21.03 -22.56
CA PRO A 237 -20.65 21.27 -22.52
C PRO A 237 -20.14 22.01 -23.78
N GLY A 238 -19.64 23.24 -23.60
CA GLY A 238 -18.78 23.91 -24.59
C GLY A 238 -17.29 23.59 -24.37
N PRO A 239 -16.45 23.52 -25.42
CA PRO A 239 -15.04 23.13 -25.29
C PRO A 239 -14.19 24.35 -24.88
N SER A 240 -13.47 24.23 -23.76
CA SER A 240 -12.53 25.26 -23.29
C SER A 240 -11.09 24.74 -23.37
N ALA A 241 -10.30 25.48 -24.13
CA ALA A 241 -8.94 25.18 -24.56
C ALA A 241 -7.89 25.18 -23.44
N CYS A 242 -6.85 24.39 -23.67
CA CYS A 242 -5.61 24.29 -22.90
C CYS A 242 -4.71 25.51 -23.17
N PRO A 243 -4.23 26.26 -22.15
CA PRO A 243 -3.17 27.24 -22.35
C PRO A 243 -1.79 26.62 -22.07
N THR A 244 -0.92 26.86 -23.05
CA THR A 244 0.48 26.50 -23.20
C THR A 244 1.42 26.98 -22.08
N ARG A 245 2.47 26.18 -21.81
CA ARG A 245 3.68 26.49 -21.02
C ARG A 245 4.37 27.81 -21.43
N PRO A 246 5.08 28.46 -20.49
CA PRO A 246 6.33 29.16 -20.78
C PRO A 246 7.57 28.43 -20.23
N ARG A 247 8.71 28.90 -20.76
CA ARG A 247 10.02 28.25 -20.92
C ARG A 247 10.89 28.20 -19.66
N ARG A 248 11.88 27.30 -19.73
CA ARG A 248 13.09 27.20 -18.89
C ARG A 248 13.82 28.55 -18.78
N ALA A 249 14.33 28.85 -17.59
CA ALA A 249 15.53 29.64 -17.37
C ALA A 249 16.47 28.88 -16.42
N SER A 250 17.74 28.86 -16.81
CA SER A 250 18.89 28.25 -16.14
C SER A 250 19.42 29.12 -15.01
N SER A 251 19.88 28.50 -13.92
CA SER A 251 21.06 28.99 -13.21
C SER A 251 21.67 27.87 -12.37
N ALA A 252 22.93 27.60 -12.65
CA ALA A 252 23.80 26.69 -11.92
C ALA A 252 24.04 27.19 -10.49
N THR A 253 24.17 26.27 -9.55
CA THR A 253 24.95 26.51 -8.33
C THR A 253 25.53 25.19 -7.84
N THR A 254 26.85 25.13 -7.87
CA THR A 254 27.72 24.02 -7.45
C THR A 254 27.64 23.80 -5.93
N PRO A 255 27.53 22.57 -5.41
CA PRO A 255 27.83 22.29 -4.01
C PRO A 255 29.32 21.97 -3.81
N PRO A 256 29.94 22.39 -2.69
CA PRO A 256 31.35 22.13 -2.42
C PRO A 256 31.60 20.66 -2.03
N ALA A 257 32.73 20.15 -2.51
CA ALA A 257 33.33 18.88 -2.18
C ALA A 257 33.91 18.89 -0.76
N SER A 258 33.77 17.76 -0.05
CA SER A 258 34.70 17.14 0.92
C SER A 258 33.87 16.06 1.66
N TRP A 259 34.27 14.82 1.91
CA TRP A 259 35.56 14.24 2.27
C TRP A 259 35.69 12.80 1.75
N ALA A 260 36.94 12.39 1.61
CA ALA A 260 37.43 11.23 0.91
C ALA A 260 37.08 9.86 1.55
N SER A 261 36.95 8.86 0.67
CA SER A 261 37.06 7.44 0.98
C SER A 261 38.50 7.06 1.36
N PRO A 262 38.72 6.11 2.28
CA PRO A 262 39.95 5.33 2.31
C PRO A 262 39.79 4.04 1.48
N ARG A 263 40.76 3.80 0.59
CA ARG A 263 41.03 2.52 -0.08
C ARG A 263 42.06 1.70 0.73
N PRO A 264 42.27 0.41 0.42
CA PRO A 264 42.42 -0.67 1.39
C PRO A 264 43.88 -1.04 1.73
N GLY A 265 44.09 -1.75 2.84
CA GLY A 265 45.34 -2.45 3.09
C GLY A 265 45.41 -3.20 4.43
N HIS A 266 45.85 -4.45 4.35
CA HIS A 266 46.40 -5.33 5.39
C HIS A 266 45.48 -6.24 6.25
N GLN A 267 45.57 -7.53 5.92
CA GLN A 267 45.35 -8.70 6.78
C GLN A 267 46.30 -8.71 7.98
N PRO A 268 45.94 -9.45 9.05
CA PRO A 268 46.73 -10.63 9.38
C PRO A 268 45.91 -11.89 9.76
N SER A 269 46.38 -13.01 9.23
CA SER A 269 46.48 -14.38 9.78
C SER A 269 45.58 -14.85 10.94
N SER A 270 44.93 -15.99 10.69
CA SER A 270 44.29 -16.95 11.61
C SER A 270 45.13 -17.35 12.84
N PRO A 271 44.45 -17.89 13.87
CA PRO A 271 44.82 -19.23 14.32
C PRO A 271 43.63 -20.20 14.48
N ALA A 272 44.01 -21.46 14.65
CA ALA A 272 43.28 -22.70 14.50
C ALA A 272 42.03 -22.93 15.39
N ARG A 273 41.16 -23.81 14.87
CA ARG A 273 40.09 -24.53 15.56
C ARG A 273 40.60 -25.33 16.77
N PRO A 274 39.73 -25.57 17.76
CA PRO A 274 39.64 -26.85 18.43
C PRO A 274 38.34 -27.59 18.04
N THR A 275 38.51 -28.85 17.69
CA THR A 275 37.47 -29.87 17.51
C THR A 275 36.87 -30.26 18.86
N GLY A 276 35.55 -30.16 19.01
CA GLY A 276 34.81 -30.70 20.15
C GLY A 276 33.37 -31.00 19.76
N GLY A 277 33.07 -32.28 19.50
CA GLY A 277 31.73 -32.76 19.18
C GLY A 277 30.80 -32.80 20.40
N PRO A 278 29.48 -32.87 20.20
CA PRO A 278 28.49 -32.81 21.28
C PRO A 278 28.38 -34.16 22.02
N PRO A 279 28.18 -34.18 23.35
CA PRO A 279 27.85 -35.41 24.05
C PRO A 279 26.41 -35.83 23.75
N ARG A 280 26.25 -37.16 23.60
CA ARG A 280 25.01 -37.88 23.34
C ARG A 280 23.98 -37.70 24.46
N LYS A 281 22.71 -37.64 24.06
CA LYS A 281 21.54 -37.89 24.91
C LYS A 281 21.56 -39.34 25.42
N ALA A 282 21.39 -39.50 26.73
CA ALA A 282 20.88 -40.74 27.34
C ALA A 282 19.37 -40.56 27.62
N ARG A 283 18.60 -41.62 27.35
CA ARG A 283 17.21 -41.84 27.78
C ARG A 283 17.19 -43.13 28.64
N ALA A 284 16.12 -43.29 29.42
CA ALA A 284 15.82 -44.24 30.50
C ALA A 284 16.11 -43.60 31.87
N ASP A 285 15.14 -43.28 32.73
CA ASP A 285 13.70 -43.57 32.83
C ASP A 285 12.93 -42.33 33.32
#